data_AF-A0A9P3IF84-F1
#
_entry.id   AF-A0A9P3IF84-F1
#
_cell.length_a   1.000
_cell.length_b   1.000
_cell.length_c   1.000
_cell.angle_alpha   90.00
_cell.angle_beta   90.00
_cell.angle_gamma   90.00
#
_symmetry.space_group_name_H-M   'P 1'
#
loop_
_entity.id
_entity.type
_entity.pdbx_description
1 polymer ?
#
loop_
_entity_poly.entity_id
_entity_poly.type
_entity_poly.pdbx_seq_one_letter_code
_entity_poly.pdbx_strand_id
1 'polypeptide(L)'
;MTLKGSFRLPTVSADRAAVKEGRQTMARWWQWHGSDYPELSALACRVLSQPVSAAACERNWAAWEAIHTAKRNRPSAEKCRDLVFVSHNWNQWL
;
A
#
# COMPACT_ATOMS: atom_id res chain seq x y z
N MET A 1 -1.72 -16.42 33.35
CA MET A 1 -1.36 -16.73 31.95
C MET A 1 -2.66 -16.97 31.19
N THR A 2 -3.24 -15.92 30.61
CA THR A 2 -4.52 -16.03 29.89
C THR A 2 -4.40 -15.29 28.59
N LEU A 3 -4.30 -16.06 27.50
CA LEU A 3 -4.31 -15.59 26.12
C LEU A 3 -5.69 -14.98 25.83
N LYS A 4 -5.81 -13.66 25.89
CA LYS A 4 -6.96 -12.92 25.34
C LYS A 4 -6.45 -11.98 24.26
N GLY A 5 -6.16 -12.55 23.09
CA GLY A 5 -6.20 -11.81 21.84
C GLY A 5 -7.64 -11.33 21.61
N SER A 6 -7.98 -10.18 22.19
CA SER A 6 -9.31 -9.59 22.07
C SER A 6 -9.22 -8.40 21.12
N PHE A 7 -9.33 -8.67 19.82
CA PHE A 7 -9.60 -7.67 18.78
C PHE A 7 -11.04 -7.17 18.90
N ARG A 8 -11.45 -6.73 20.09
CA ARG A 8 -12.79 -6.17 20.35
C ARG A 8 -12.64 -4.86 21.06
N LEU A 9 -12.70 -3.78 20.28
CA LEU A 9 -13.09 -2.46 20.75
C LEU A 9 -14.36 -2.02 19.99
N PRO A 10 -15.26 -1.22 20.61
CA PRO A 10 -16.52 -0.76 20.01
C PRO A 10 -16.35 0.14 18.77
N THR A 11 -15.11 0.48 18.41
CA THR A 11 -14.76 1.45 17.36
C THR A 11 -14.60 0.81 15.98
N VAL A 12 -14.41 -0.52 15.89
CA VAL A 12 -14.19 -1.20 14.59
C VAL A 12 -15.34 -0.99 13.62
N SER A 13 -16.59 -0.87 14.10
CA SER A 13 -17.76 -0.61 13.25
C SER A 13 -17.77 0.82 12.67
N ALA A 14 -17.43 1.82 13.50
CA ALA A 14 -17.34 3.22 13.08
C ALA A 14 -16.13 3.45 12.16
N ASP A 15 -14.99 2.84 12.48
CA ASP A 15 -13.78 2.87 11.66
C ASP A 15 -14.02 2.19 10.31
N ARG A 16 -14.71 1.05 10.30
CA ARG A 16 -15.11 0.36 9.07
C ARG A 16 -16.03 1.22 8.20
N ALA A 17 -16.97 1.93 8.81
CA ALA A 17 -17.84 2.87 8.08
C ALA A 17 -17.03 4.04 7.51
N ALA A 18 -16.09 4.61 8.28
CA ALA A 18 -15.22 5.67 7.82
C ALA A 18 -14.29 5.24 6.68
N VAL A 19 -13.81 3.99 6.69
CA VAL A 19 -13.03 3.42 5.57
C VAL A 19 -13.90 3.21 4.34
N LYS A 20 -15.14 2.73 4.51
CA LYS A 20 -16.08 2.54 3.39
C LYS A 20 -16.48 3.87 2.74
N GLU A 21 -16.57 4.94 3.52
CA GLU A 21 -16.91 6.29 3.06
C GLU A 21 -15.70 7.07 2.52
N GLY A 22 -14.50 6.48 2.54
CA GLY A 22 -13.27 7.12 2.06
C GLY A 22 -12.75 8.25 2.97
N ARG A 23 -13.37 8.47 4.14
CA ARG A 23 -12.93 9.45 5.14
C ARG A 23 -11.65 9.01 5.86
N GLN A 24 -11.35 7.71 5.84
CA GLN A 24 -10.15 7.12 6.41
C GLN A 24 -9.61 6.02 5.50
N THR A 25 -8.29 5.84 5.46
CA THR A 25 -7.68 4.69 4.78
C THR A 25 -7.40 3.57 5.78
N MET A 26 -7.51 2.33 5.33
CA MET A 26 -7.19 1.16 6.17
C MET A 26 -5.73 1.19 6.65
N ALA A 27 -4.81 1.71 5.81
CA ALA A 27 -3.41 1.92 6.18
C ALA A 27 -3.27 2.91 7.36
N ARG A 28 -4.04 4.01 7.37
CA ARG A 28 -4.03 5.01 8.45
C ARG A 28 -4.59 4.45 9.77
N TRP A 29 -5.60 3.59 9.68
CA TRP A 29 -6.10 2.86 10.85
C TRP A 29 -5.01 1.97 11.48
N TRP A 30 -4.26 1.23 10.67
CA TRP A 30 -3.13 0.41 11.14
C TRP A 30 -2.00 1.25 11.77
N GLN A 31 -1.77 2.47 11.31
CA GLN A 31 -0.80 3.38 11.93
C GLN A 31 -1.21 3.80 13.35
N TRP A 32 -2.50 3.97 13.62
CA TRP A 32 -3.00 4.39 14.93
C TRP A 32 -3.20 3.23 15.91
N HIS A 33 -3.60 2.06 15.42
CA HIS A 33 -3.97 0.91 16.26
C HIS A 33 -2.95 -0.22 16.24
N GLY A 34 -1.96 -0.17 15.36
CA GLY A 34 -0.98 -1.24 15.16
C GLY A 34 0.26 -1.16 16.03
N SER A 35 0.34 -0.24 17.00
CA SER A 35 1.51 -0.07 17.89
C SER A 35 1.86 -1.35 18.66
N ASP A 36 0.83 -2.11 19.04
CA ASP A 36 0.96 -3.34 19.82
C ASP A 36 1.51 -4.51 18.98
N TYR A 37 1.48 -4.38 17.65
CA TYR A 37 1.95 -5.39 16.70
C TYR A 37 2.78 -4.73 15.58
N PRO A 38 4.01 -4.27 15.89
CA PRO A 38 4.79 -3.43 14.97
C PRO A 38 5.09 -4.12 13.63
N GLU A 39 5.43 -5.41 13.64
CA GLU A 39 5.70 -6.16 12.42
C GLU A 39 4.45 -6.36 11.55
N LEU A 40 3.32 -6.69 12.19
CA LEU A 40 2.04 -6.87 11.50
C LEU A 40 1.53 -5.55 10.94
N SER A 41 1.63 -4.46 11.70
CA SER A 41 1.26 -3.12 11.26
C SER A 41 2.11 -2.66 10.09
N ALA A 42 3.42 -2.89 10.12
CA ALA A 42 4.31 -2.57 9.01
C ALA A 42 3.98 -3.38 7.74
N LEU A 43 3.60 -4.65 7.88
CA LEU A 43 3.15 -5.46 6.75
C LEU A 43 1.78 -4.98 6.21
N ALA A 44 0.82 -4.75 7.10
CA ALA A 44 -0.52 -4.30 6.74
C ALA A 44 -0.48 -2.94 6.03
N CYS A 45 0.30 -1.98 6.54
CA CYS A 45 0.52 -0.70 5.87
C CYS A 45 1.08 -0.89 4.47
N ARG A 46 2.10 -1.73 4.28
CA ARG A 46 2.69 -2.00 2.95
C ARG A 46 1.68 -2.58 1.97
N VAL A 47 0.91 -3.58 2.38
CA VAL A 47 -0.08 -4.25 1.52
C VAL A 47 -1.25 -3.32 1.20
N LEU A 48 -1.75 -2.58 2.19
CA LEU A 48 -2.91 -1.69 2.03
C LEU A 48 -2.59 -0.39 1.28
N SER A 49 -1.32 0.01 1.25
CA SER A 49 -0.82 1.11 0.40
C SER A 49 -0.61 0.69 -1.06
N GLN A 50 -0.71 -0.60 -1.39
CA GLN A 50 -0.61 -1.06 -2.77
C GLN A 50 -1.94 -0.85 -3.49
N PRO A 51 -1.93 -0.38 -4.74
CA PRO A 51 -3.15 -0.31 -5.54
C PRO A 51 -3.67 -1.72 -5.84
N VAL A 52 -4.94 -1.98 -5.52
CA VAL A 52 -5.58 -3.29 -5.73
C VAL A 52 -6.40 -3.35 -7.04
N SER A 53 -6.44 -2.25 -7.81
CA SER A 53 -7.21 -2.21 -9.06
C SER A 53 -6.41 -2.66 -10.26
N ALA A 54 -7.04 -3.45 -11.14
CA ALA A 54 -6.43 -3.91 -12.40
C ALA A 54 -5.91 -2.73 -13.23
N ALA A 55 -6.67 -1.63 -13.34
CA ALA A 55 -6.24 -0.41 -14.04
C ALA A 55 -4.99 0.23 -13.43
N ALA A 56 -4.83 0.21 -12.10
CA ALA A 56 -3.61 0.73 -11.47
C ALA A 56 -2.41 -0.21 -11.66
N CYS A 57 -2.65 -1.52 -11.67
CA CYS A 57 -1.65 -2.50 -12.08
C CYS A 57 -1.24 -2.30 -13.54
N GLU A 58 -2.18 -2.09 -14.46
CA GLU A 58 -1.93 -1.79 -15.87
C GLU A 58 -1.09 -0.50 -16.04
N ARG A 59 -1.33 0.54 -15.25
CA ARG A 59 -0.47 1.75 -15.24
C ARG A 59 0.95 1.44 -14.80
N ASN A 60 1.13 0.62 -13.75
CA ASN A 60 2.45 0.18 -13.31
C ASN A 60 3.14 -0.69 -14.38
N TRP A 61 2.39 -1.56 -15.06
CA TRP A 61 2.89 -2.38 -16.16
C TRP A 61 3.26 -1.55 -17.38
N ALA A 62 2.47 -0.56 -17.75
CA ALA A 62 2.78 0.36 -18.84
C ALA A 62 4.03 1.20 -18.53
N ALA A 63 4.21 1.63 -17.27
CA ALA A 63 5.44 2.31 -16.83
C ALA A 63 6.67 1.38 -16.89
N TRP A 64 6.50 0.12 -16.45
CA TRP A 64 7.54 -0.90 -16.58
C TRP A 64 7.93 -1.13 -18.04
N GLU A 65 6.93 -1.31 -18.92
CA GLU A 65 7.14 -1.49 -20.35
C GLU A 65 7.81 -0.25 -20.97
N ALA A 66 7.40 0.97 -20.62
CA ALA A 66 8.07 2.18 -21.10
C ALA A 66 9.56 2.26 -20.71
N ILE A 67 9.91 1.85 -19.48
CA ILE A 67 11.31 1.76 -19.00
C ILE A 67 12.07 0.64 -19.72
N HIS A 68 11.38 -0.45 -20.07
CA HIS A 68 11.98 -1.60 -20.74
C HIS A 68 12.11 -1.44 -22.27
N THR A 69 11.25 -0.65 -22.90
CA THR A 69 11.01 -0.79 -24.34
C THR A 69 11.83 0.13 -25.25
N ALA A 70 12.41 1.27 -24.84
CA ALA A 70 12.95 2.17 -25.88
C ALA A 70 14.25 2.93 -25.56
N LYS A 71 15.35 2.43 -26.16
CA LYS A 71 16.33 3.24 -26.93
C LYS A 71 17.51 3.93 -26.20
N ARG A 72 17.72 3.86 -24.86
CA ARG A 72 18.91 4.52 -24.26
C ARG A 72 19.73 3.86 -23.16
N ASN A 73 19.25 2.83 -22.48
CA ASN A 73 20.04 1.99 -21.57
C ASN A 73 19.12 0.87 -21.12
N ARG A 74 19.60 -0.35 -20.98
CA ARG A 74 18.80 -1.49 -20.52
C ARG A 74 19.07 -1.68 -19.02
N PRO A 75 18.37 -0.98 -18.10
CA PRO A 75 18.58 -1.11 -16.67
C PRO A 75 18.32 -2.55 -16.20
N SER A 76 19.01 -2.96 -15.12
CA SER A 76 18.69 -4.22 -14.44
C SER A 76 17.24 -4.22 -13.96
N ALA A 77 16.65 -5.41 -13.80
CA ALA A 77 15.28 -5.55 -13.30
C ALA A 77 15.09 -4.87 -11.93
N GLU A 78 16.11 -4.89 -11.08
CA GLU A 78 16.14 -4.17 -9.80
C GLU A 78 15.99 -2.65 -9.99
N LYS A 79 16.77 -2.08 -10.91
CA LYS A 79 16.71 -0.65 -11.23
C LYS A 79 15.37 -0.26 -11.86
N CYS A 80 14.78 -1.14 -12.69
CA CYS A 80 13.43 -0.92 -13.24
C CYS A 80 12.39 -0.86 -12.11
N ARG A 81 12.49 -1.76 -11.13
CA ARG A 81 11.59 -1.79 -9.97
C ARG A 81 11.69 -0.50 -9.14
N ASP A 82 12.91 -0.01 -8.90
CA ASP A 82 13.11 1.25 -8.19
C ASP A 82 12.51 2.44 -8.94
N LEU A 83 12.70 2.50 -10.27
CA LEU A 83 12.15 3.56 -11.10
C LEU A 83 10.61 3.55 -11.15
N VAL A 84 10.01 2.36 -11.27
CA VAL A 84 8.54 2.21 -11.19
C VAL A 84 8.04 2.61 -9.81
N PHE A 85 8.74 2.25 -8.74
CA PHE A 85 8.39 2.67 -7.38
C PHE A 85 8.43 4.20 -7.25
N VAL A 86 9.51 4.86 -7.67
CA VAL A 86 9.62 6.33 -7.59
C VAL A 86 8.53 7.00 -8.44
N SER A 87 8.29 6.54 -9.67
CA SER A 87 7.24 7.08 -10.54
C SER A 87 5.84 6.91 -9.95
N HIS A 88 5.56 5.75 -9.36
CA HIS A 88 4.29 5.47 -8.69
C HIS A 88 4.06 6.40 -7.49
N ASN A 89 5.08 6.56 -6.64
CA ASN A 89 4.99 7.45 -5.48
C ASN A 89 4.83 8.90 -5.93
N TRP A 90 5.60 9.37 -6.92
CA TRP A 90 5.49 10.72 -7.46
C TRP A 90 4.07 11.04 -7.95
N ASN A 91 3.44 10.09 -8.66
CA ASN A 91 2.06 10.23 -9.15
C ASN A 91 0.99 10.17 -8.04
N GLN A 92 1.32 9.75 -6.82
CA GLN A 92 0.40 9.81 -5.67
C GLN A 92 0.47 11.15 -4.91
N TRP A 93 1.49 11.98 -5.15
CA TRP A 93 1.68 13.28 -4.48
C TRP A 93 1.01 14.46 -5.22
N LEU A 94 0.47 14.24 -6.43
CA LEU A 94 -0.35 15.17 -7.21
C LEU A 94 -1.79 14.66 -7.27
#